data_AF-A0A257TDU2-F1
#
_entry.id   AF-A0A257TDU2-F1
#
_cell.length_a   1.000
_cell.length_b   1.000
_cell.length_c   1.000
_cell.angle_alpha   90.00
_cell.angle_beta   90.00
_cell.angle_gamma   90.00
#
_symmetry.space_group_name_H-M   'P 1'
#
loop_
_entity.id
_entity.type
_entity.pdbx_description
1 polymer ?
#
loop_
_entity_poly.entity_id
_entity_poly.type
_entity_poly.pdbx_seq_one_letter_code
_entity_poly.pdbx_strand_id
1 'polypeptide(L)'
;ADPSGLEFWADELTRGTPRSEVAYQMVQLAYPEEFQRDTVKSLYEQYLGRAADPTGMQFWTAYLYDGGTIEGMSAALVASREYYQLRGQGTDAGFLGALFHDALGRAIGSADLTYFEGLMANGMSAADVAAIIFNSDEYHRLRVDALFEQFLDRPADAGAIGYFAGELDGGATDELVISQLISSEEYYDRAQV
;
A
#
# COMPACT_ATOMS: atom_id res chain seq x y z
N ALA A 1 4.91 -2.62 -22.60
CA ALA A 1 3.99 -1.74 -23.35
C ALA A 1 3.42 -2.48 -24.56
N ASP A 2 2.09 -2.58 -24.67
CA ASP A 2 1.39 -3.04 -25.87
C ASP A 2 1.64 -2.03 -27.01
N PRO A 3 1.88 -2.48 -28.26
CA PRO A 3 2.11 -1.60 -29.42
C PRO A 3 1.08 -0.48 -29.62
N SER A 4 -0.18 -0.67 -29.18
CA SER A 4 -1.23 0.35 -29.25
C SER A 4 -0.99 1.56 -28.33
N GLY A 5 -0.41 1.35 -27.14
CA GLY A 5 -0.07 2.44 -26.22
C GLY A 5 1.09 3.29 -26.70
N LEU A 6 2.10 2.67 -27.31
CA LEU A 6 3.27 3.38 -27.86
C LEU A 6 2.89 4.32 -29.02
N GLU A 7 1.95 3.92 -29.87
CA GLU A 7 1.42 4.79 -30.94
C GLU A 7 0.67 6.00 -30.37
N PHE A 8 -0.17 5.80 -29.33
CA PHE A 8 -0.89 6.89 -28.68
C PHE A 8 0.06 7.97 -28.11
N TRP A 9 1.09 7.55 -27.37
CA TRP A 9 2.05 8.47 -26.77
C TRP A 9 2.97 9.15 -27.80
N ALA A 10 3.33 8.45 -28.88
CA ALA A 10 4.06 9.04 -29.98
C ALA A 10 3.26 10.16 -30.68
N ASP A 11 1.94 9.97 -30.80
CA ASP A 11 1.02 10.95 -31.38
C ASP A 11 0.89 12.20 -30.50
N GLU A 12 0.79 12.05 -29.18
CA GLU A 12 0.76 13.17 -28.22
C GLU A 12 2.04 14.00 -28.25
N LEU A 13 3.21 13.35 -28.28
CA LEU A 13 4.49 14.04 -28.45
C LEU A 13 4.57 14.79 -29.79
N THR A 14 3.98 14.23 -30.84
CA THR A 14 3.94 14.86 -32.17
C THR A 14 2.99 16.07 -32.20
N ARG A 15 1.93 16.06 -31.38
CA ARG A 15 1.02 17.21 -31.18
C ARG A 15 1.62 18.34 -30.34
N GLY A 16 2.85 18.17 -29.83
CA GLY A 16 3.53 19.17 -29.03
C GLY A 16 3.14 19.12 -27.55
N THR A 17 2.46 18.07 -27.10
CA THR A 17 2.25 17.82 -25.67
C THR A 17 3.63 17.73 -25.00
N PRO A 18 3.89 18.52 -23.95
CA PRO A 18 5.16 18.46 -23.25
C PRO A 18 5.48 17.03 -22.82
N ARG A 19 6.74 16.60 -22.93
CA ARG A 19 7.14 15.26 -22.46
C ARG A 19 6.79 15.02 -21.00
N SER A 20 6.80 16.07 -20.18
CA SER A 20 6.35 16.04 -18.79
C SER A 20 4.87 15.71 -18.67
N GLU A 21 4.03 16.33 -19.49
CA GLU A 21 2.58 16.07 -19.54
C GLU A 21 2.29 14.67 -20.10
N VAL A 22 3.05 14.21 -21.09
CA VAL A 22 2.95 12.82 -21.60
C VAL A 22 3.39 11.81 -20.54
N ALA A 23 4.49 12.06 -19.83
CA ALA A 23 4.94 11.21 -18.73
C ALA A 23 3.88 11.19 -17.61
N TYR A 24 3.33 12.34 -17.27
CA TYR A 24 2.23 12.47 -16.32
C TYR A 24 1.02 11.65 -16.74
N GLN A 25 0.56 11.79 -17.98
CA GLN A 25 -0.58 11.04 -18.50
C GLN A 25 -0.27 9.54 -18.64
N MET A 26 0.95 9.15 -19.00
CA MET A 26 1.40 7.75 -19.02
C MET A 26 1.31 7.13 -17.65
N VAL A 27 1.77 7.84 -16.62
CA VAL A 27 1.67 7.38 -15.26
C VAL A 27 0.21 7.42 -14.79
N GLN A 28 -0.65 8.33 -15.26
CA GLN A 28 -2.07 8.26 -14.91
C GLN A 28 -2.82 7.09 -15.59
N LEU A 29 -2.42 6.69 -16.80
CA LEU A 29 -3.16 5.71 -17.63
C LEU A 29 -2.60 4.28 -17.60
N ALA A 30 -1.27 4.11 -17.52
CA ALA A 30 -0.61 2.80 -17.57
C ALA A 30 -0.08 2.35 -16.20
N TYR A 31 0.17 3.29 -15.29
CA TYR A 31 0.65 2.97 -13.96
C TYR A 31 -0.32 2.11 -13.16
N PRO A 32 -1.65 2.32 -13.18
CA PRO A 32 -2.53 1.60 -12.27
C PRO A 32 -2.31 0.08 -12.34
N GLU A 33 -2.43 -0.56 -13.51
CA GLU A 33 -2.39 -2.02 -13.60
C GLU A 33 -1.02 -2.62 -13.23
N GLU A 34 0.08 -2.08 -13.77
CA GLU A 34 1.43 -2.58 -13.44
C GLU A 34 1.76 -2.33 -11.96
N PHE A 35 1.40 -1.16 -11.44
CA PHE A 35 1.51 -0.82 -10.03
C PHE A 35 0.70 -1.77 -9.13
N GLN A 36 -0.56 -2.03 -9.46
CA GLN A 36 -1.42 -2.91 -8.67
C GLN A 36 -0.86 -4.33 -8.64
N ARG A 37 -0.35 -4.83 -9.77
CA ARG A 37 0.30 -6.14 -9.81
C ARG A 37 1.57 -6.18 -8.98
N ASP A 38 2.40 -5.14 -9.01
CA ASP A 38 3.62 -5.08 -8.22
C ASP A 38 3.33 -4.90 -6.72
N THR A 39 2.32 -4.10 -6.37
CA THR A 39 1.76 -3.99 -5.01
C THR A 39 1.30 -5.36 -4.52
N VAL A 40 0.52 -6.10 -5.32
CA VAL A 40 0.07 -7.45 -4.95
C VAL A 40 1.24 -8.38 -4.68
N LYS A 41 2.28 -8.38 -5.54
CA LYS A 41 3.50 -9.19 -5.30
C LYS A 41 4.16 -8.79 -3.98
N SER A 42 4.38 -7.50 -3.78
CA SER A 42 5.05 -6.96 -2.60
C SER A 42 4.34 -7.36 -1.31
N LEU A 43 3.01 -7.20 -1.24
CA LEU A 43 2.23 -7.53 -0.04
C LEU A 43 2.21 -9.04 0.25
N TYR A 44 2.18 -9.88 -0.79
CA TYR A 44 2.30 -11.33 -0.63
C TYR A 44 3.69 -11.73 -0.08
N GLU A 45 4.75 -11.14 -0.61
CA GLU A 45 6.11 -11.40 -0.12
C GLU A 45 6.29 -10.89 1.32
N GLN A 46 5.82 -9.68 1.60
CA GLN A 46 5.92 -9.05 2.92
C GLN A 46 5.20 -9.88 3.99
N TYR A 47 3.92 -10.20 3.78
CA TYR A 47 3.10 -10.81 4.81
C TYR A 47 3.14 -12.35 4.78
N LEU A 48 3.14 -12.97 3.60
CA LEU A 48 3.08 -14.43 3.48
C LEU A 48 4.44 -15.08 3.15
N GLY A 49 5.46 -14.29 2.79
CA GLY A 49 6.79 -14.82 2.48
C GLY A 49 6.86 -15.66 1.21
N ARG A 50 5.89 -15.49 0.30
CA ARG A 50 5.80 -16.24 -0.97
C ARG A 50 5.17 -15.37 -2.05
N ALA A 51 5.37 -15.75 -3.31
CA ALA A 51 4.63 -15.15 -4.42
C ALA A 51 3.13 -15.48 -4.35
N ALA A 52 2.30 -14.56 -4.85
CA ALA A 52 0.89 -14.81 -5.11
C ALA A 52 0.75 -15.92 -6.17
N ASP A 53 -0.16 -16.86 -5.94
CA ASP A 53 -0.57 -17.79 -6.98
C ASP A 53 -1.39 -17.06 -8.07
N PRO A 54 -1.57 -17.65 -9.27
CA PRO A 54 -2.26 -16.97 -10.37
C PRO A 54 -3.68 -16.49 -10.03
N THR A 55 -4.42 -17.23 -9.20
CA THR A 55 -5.78 -16.86 -8.80
C THR A 55 -5.76 -15.70 -7.80
N GLY A 56 -4.89 -15.76 -6.79
CA GLY A 56 -4.67 -14.66 -5.86
C GLY A 56 -4.22 -13.39 -6.57
N MET A 57 -3.26 -13.49 -7.48
CA MET A 57 -2.77 -12.37 -8.30
C MET A 57 -3.92 -11.69 -9.06
N GLN A 58 -4.73 -12.48 -9.77
CA GLN A 58 -5.87 -11.96 -10.53
C GLN A 58 -6.90 -11.28 -9.63
N PHE A 59 -7.27 -11.94 -8.52
CA PHE A 59 -8.28 -11.44 -7.59
C PHE A 59 -7.86 -10.10 -6.97
N TRP A 60 -6.66 -10.03 -6.41
CA TRP A 60 -6.21 -8.84 -5.70
C TRP A 60 -5.89 -7.68 -6.64
N THR A 61 -5.40 -7.95 -7.85
CA THR A 61 -5.22 -6.90 -8.86
C THR A 61 -6.57 -6.29 -9.23
N ALA A 62 -7.60 -7.12 -9.45
CA ALA A 62 -8.95 -6.63 -9.73
C ALA A 62 -9.55 -5.87 -8.54
N TYR A 63 -9.34 -6.36 -7.31
CA TYR A 63 -9.79 -5.68 -6.09
C TYR A 63 -9.23 -4.25 -5.98
N LEU A 64 -7.91 -4.07 -6.20
CA LEU A 64 -7.30 -2.75 -6.17
C LEU A 64 -7.74 -1.88 -7.35
N TYR A 65 -7.89 -2.48 -8.54
CA TYR A 65 -8.40 -1.78 -9.72
C TYR A 65 -9.82 -1.22 -9.52
N ASP A 66 -10.68 -1.98 -8.83
CA ASP A 66 -12.06 -1.59 -8.53
C ASP A 66 -12.17 -0.59 -7.34
N GLY A 67 -11.03 -0.07 -6.85
CA GLY A 67 -10.97 0.92 -5.77
C GLY A 67 -10.86 0.34 -4.36
N GLY A 68 -10.49 -0.94 -4.24
CA GLY A 68 -10.07 -1.53 -2.98
C GLY A 68 -8.78 -0.90 -2.45
N THR A 69 -8.58 -0.91 -1.14
CA THR A 69 -7.43 -0.27 -0.50
C THR A 69 -6.30 -1.26 -0.20
N ILE A 70 -5.07 -0.75 -0.12
CA ILE A 70 -3.92 -1.55 0.29
C ILE A 70 -4.11 -2.07 1.72
N GLU A 71 -4.73 -1.30 2.60
CA GLU A 71 -5.08 -1.68 3.98
C GLU A 71 -6.06 -2.86 3.99
N GLY A 72 -7.08 -2.82 3.13
CA GLY A 72 -8.08 -3.89 3.03
C GLY A 72 -7.46 -5.21 2.56
N MET A 73 -6.61 -5.15 1.55
CA MET A 73 -5.86 -6.31 1.10
C MET A 73 -4.88 -6.81 2.17
N SER A 74 -4.13 -5.92 2.80
CA SER A 74 -3.16 -6.25 3.85
C SER A 74 -3.84 -6.93 5.03
N ALA A 75 -4.97 -6.38 5.49
CA ALA A 75 -5.78 -6.97 6.55
C ALA A 75 -6.24 -8.39 6.19
N ALA A 76 -6.70 -8.61 4.96
CA ALA A 76 -7.13 -9.94 4.52
C ALA A 76 -5.98 -10.96 4.44
N LEU A 77 -4.79 -10.54 3.98
CA LEU A 77 -3.62 -11.41 3.91
C LEU A 77 -3.15 -11.83 5.31
N VAL A 78 -3.00 -10.88 6.24
CA VAL A 78 -2.53 -11.19 7.60
C VAL A 78 -3.59 -11.93 8.44
N ALA A 79 -4.88 -11.75 8.13
CA ALA A 79 -5.95 -12.49 8.78
C ALA A 79 -6.07 -13.95 8.28
N SER A 80 -5.31 -14.32 7.25
CA SER A 80 -5.32 -15.66 6.71
C SER A 80 -4.79 -16.68 7.72
N ARG A 81 -5.29 -17.92 7.62
CA ARG A 81 -4.76 -19.06 8.39
C ARG A 81 -3.26 -19.26 8.13
N GLU A 82 -2.79 -18.96 6.93
CA GLU A 82 -1.39 -19.09 6.56
C GLU A 82 -0.51 -18.14 7.39
N TYR A 83 -0.86 -16.85 7.42
CA TYR A 83 -0.16 -15.86 8.25
C TYR A 83 -0.19 -16.24 9.73
N TYR A 84 -1.37 -16.59 10.25
CA TYR A 84 -1.53 -16.99 11.65
C TYR A 84 -0.64 -18.19 12.05
N GLN A 85 -0.51 -19.18 11.17
CA GLN A 85 0.32 -20.36 11.44
C GLN A 85 1.82 -20.11 11.25
N LEU A 86 2.21 -19.46 10.14
CA LEU A 86 3.61 -19.31 9.75
C LEU A 86 4.29 -18.12 10.43
N ARG A 87 3.62 -16.96 10.48
CA ARG A 87 4.14 -15.73 11.09
C ARG A 87 3.73 -15.64 12.55
N GLY A 88 2.46 -15.95 12.83
CA GLY A 88 1.88 -15.89 14.17
C GLY A 88 2.12 -17.12 15.06
N GLN A 89 2.85 -18.13 14.57
CA GLN A 89 3.19 -19.36 15.31
C GLN A 89 1.97 -20.12 15.85
N GLY A 90 0.79 -19.91 15.27
CA GLY A 90 -0.45 -20.57 15.66
C GLY A 90 -1.09 -20.05 16.95
N THR A 91 -0.69 -18.88 17.45
CA THR A 91 -1.22 -18.30 18.71
C THR A 91 -1.65 -16.84 18.50
N ASP A 92 -2.63 -16.37 19.28
CA ASP A 92 -3.05 -14.96 19.24
C ASP A 92 -1.90 -14.02 19.60
N ALA A 93 -1.14 -14.33 20.65
CA ALA A 93 0.04 -13.55 21.05
C ALA A 93 1.09 -13.45 19.93
N GLY A 94 1.37 -14.58 19.26
CA GLY A 94 2.32 -14.61 18.15
C GLY A 94 1.79 -13.87 16.92
N PHE A 95 0.49 -14.00 16.61
CA PHE A 95 -0.17 -13.23 15.55
C PHE A 95 -0.06 -11.72 15.82
N LEU A 96 -0.40 -11.26 17.02
CA LEU A 96 -0.32 -9.86 17.41
C LEU A 96 1.12 -9.34 17.34
N GLY A 97 2.09 -10.12 17.82
CA GLY A 97 3.51 -9.79 17.72
C GLY A 97 3.99 -9.65 16.28
N ALA A 98 3.60 -10.57 15.41
CA ALA A 98 3.96 -10.52 13.99
C ALA A 98 3.27 -9.35 13.27
N LEU A 99 1.98 -9.11 13.55
CA LEU A 99 1.20 -8.04 12.95
C LEU A 99 1.80 -6.67 13.25
N PHE A 100 2.13 -6.40 14.52
CA PHE A 100 2.75 -5.12 14.90
C PHE A 100 4.12 -4.92 14.24
N HIS A 101 4.91 -5.98 14.16
CA HIS A 101 6.21 -5.92 13.49
C HIS A 101 6.04 -5.63 12.00
N ASP A 102 5.18 -6.40 11.31
CA ASP A 102 5.05 -6.35 9.86
C ASP A 102 4.30 -5.11 9.36
N ALA A 103 3.34 -4.59 10.15
CA ALA A 103 2.57 -3.40 9.79
C ALA A 103 3.19 -2.09 10.32
N LEU A 104 3.68 -2.08 11.57
CA LEU A 104 4.12 -0.86 12.25
C LEU A 104 5.64 -0.76 12.42
N GLY A 105 6.40 -1.78 12.00
CA GLY A 105 7.86 -1.79 12.12
C GLY A 105 8.37 -1.85 13.55
N ARG A 106 7.52 -2.20 14.53
CA ARG A 106 7.88 -2.22 15.95
C ARG A 106 7.36 -3.47 16.68
N ALA A 107 8.00 -3.82 17.77
CA ALA A 107 7.48 -4.85 18.67
C ALA A 107 6.18 -4.38 19.36
N ILE A 108 5.25 -5.31 19.56
CA ILE A 108 4.05 -5.04 20.37
C ILE A 108 4.43 -4.82 21.83
N GLY A 109 3.91 -3.75 22.43
CA GLY A 109 4.08 -3.46 23.85
C GLY A 109 3.19 -4.36 24.72
N SER A 110 3.54 -4.55 26.00
CA SER A 110 2.75 -5.38 26.92
C SER A 110 1.32 -4.89 27.12
N ALA A 111 1.11 -3.57 27.07
CA ALA A 111 -0.20 -2.94 27.18
C ALA A 111 -1.07 -3.23 25.94
N ASP A 112 -0.52 -3.01 24.74
CA ASP A 112 -1.20 -3.29 23.47
C ASP A 112 -1.52 -4.78 23.36
N LEU A 113 -0.57 -5.66 23.70
CA LEU A 113 -0.78 -7.11 23.70
C LEU A 113 -1.96 -7.50 24.58
N THR A 114 -1.95 -7.05 25.84
CA THR A 114 -3.04 -7.33 26.79
C THR A 114 -4.39 -6.82 26.28
N TYR A 115 -4.41 -5.63 25.67
CA TYR A 115 -5.61 -5.02 25.12
C TYR A 115 -6.20 -5.85 23.97
N PHE A 116 -5.38 -6.18 22.96
CA PHE A 116 -5.85 -6.92 21.79
C PHE A 116 -6.17 -8.39 22.11
N GLU A 117 -5.41 -9.05 22.98
CA GLU A 117 -5.77 -10.39 23.49
C GLU A 117 -7.12 -10.37 24.21
N GLY A 118 -7.39 -9.31 24.98
CA GLY A 118 -8.69 -9.09 25.60
C GLY A 118 -9.81 -8.97 24.57
N LEU A 119 -9.61 -8.21 23.49
CA LEU A 119 -10.60 -8.08 22.42
C LEU A 119 -10.86 -9.42 21.70
N MET A 120 -9.80 -10.15 21.37
CA MET A 120 -9.91 -11.46 20.70
C MET A 120 -10.58 -12.50 21.61
N ALA A 121 -10.27 -12.50 22.91
CA ALA A 121 -10.95 -13.35 23.89
C ALA A 121 -12.45 -13.04 24.02
N ASN A 122 -12.86 -11.81 23.70
CA ASN A 122 -14.28 -11.40 23.64
C ASN A 122 -14.92 -11.60 22.25
N GLY A 123 -14.22 -12.29 21.33
CA GLY A 123 -14.76 -12.71 20.04
C GLY A 123 -14.43 -11.79 18.86
N MET A 124 -13.60 -10.77 19.04
CA MET A 124 -13.07 -10.00 17.91
C MET A 124 -12.20 -10.91 17.04
N SER A 125 -12.38 -10.86 15.72
CA SER A 125 -11.60 -11.70 14.81
C SER A 125 -10.20 -11.12 14.57
N ALA A 126 -9.25 -11.97 14.16
CA ALA A 126 -7.94 -11.53 13.70
C ALA A 126 -8.04 -10.54 12.52
N ALA A 127 -9.07 -10.66 11.68
CA ALA A 127 -9.33 -9.73 10.59
C ALA A 127 -9.73 -8.34 11.10
N ASP A 128 -10.60 -8.28 12.11
CA ASP A 128 -11.00 -6.99 12.71
C ASP A 128 -9.81 -6.31 13.39
N VAL A 129 -8.97 -7.09 14.09
CA VAL A 129 -7.74 -6.56 14.69
C VAL A 129 -6.78 -6.04 13.63
N ALA A 130 -6.55 -6.80 12.55
CA ALA A 130 -5.70 -6.38 11.45
C ALA A 130 -6.22 -5.08 10.81
N ALA A 131 -7.54 -4.99 10.59
CA ALA A 131 -8.16 -3.78 10.07
C ALA A 131 -7.96 -2.57 11.00
N ILE A 132 -8.05 -2.75 12.33
CA ILE A 132 -7.75 -1.67 13.30
C ILE A 132 -6.31 -1.18 13.16
N ILE A 133 -5.35 -2.09 13.00
CA ILE A 133 -3.93 -1.72 12.88
C ILE A 133 -3.64 -1.03 11.55
N PHE A 134 -4.12 -1.59 10.43
CA PHE A 134 -3.88 -1.01 9.11
C PHE A 134 -4.62 0.31 8.87
N ASN A 135 -5.74 0.57 9.55
CA ASN A 135 -6.45 1.86 9.47
C ASN A 135 -6.05 2.82 10.60
N SER A 136 -4.93 2.59 11.27
CA SER A 136 -4.45 3.48 12.33
C SER A 136 -3.64 4.65 11.75
N ASP A 137 -3.71 5.81 12.40
CA ASP A 137 -2.86 6.98 12.09
C ASP A 137 -1.36 6.60 12.11
N GLU A 138 -0.94 5.69 13.00
CA GLU A 138 0.43 5.19 13.03
C GLU A 138 0.82 4.49 11.72
N TYR A 139 -0.02 3.58 11.23
CA TYR A 139 0.22 2.90 9.96
C TYR A 139 0.18 3.87 8.78
N HIS A 140 -0.83 4.75 8.71
CA HIS A 140 -0.95 5.70 7.60
C HIS A 140 0.24 6.66 7.52
N ARG A 141 0.79 7.11 8.65
CA ARG A 141 2.00 7.94 8.66
C ARG A 141 3.22 7.19 8.12
N LEU A 142 3.41 5.94 8.52
CA LEU A 142 4.48 5.08 8.00
C LEU A 142 4.29 4.84 6.50
N ARG A 143 3.03 4.66 6.07
CA ARG A 143 2.72 4.44 4.66
C ARG A 143 3.03 5.68 3.82
N VAL A 144 2.67 6.87 4.29
CA VAL A 144 3.02 8.13 3.64
C VAL A 144 4.53 8.28 3.51
N ASP A 145 5.28 8.03 4.58
CA ASP A 145 6.74 8.13 4.52
C ASP A 145 7.35 7.17 3.48
N ALA A 146 6.87 5.92 3.44
CA ALA A 146 7.27 4.94 2.43
C ALA A 146 6.92 5.37 1.00
N LEU A 147 5.75 6.01 0.78
CA LEU A 147 5.37 6.54 -0.53
C LEU A 147 6.29 7.70 -0.94
N PHE A 148 6.67 8.58 -0.01
CA PHE A 148 7.63 9.65 -0.31
C PHE A 148 9.00 9.08 -0.68
N GLU A 149 9.49 8.07 0.04
CA GLU A 149 10.76 7.42 -0.32
C GLU A 149 10.67 6.75 -1.70
N GLN A 150 9.58 6.03 -1.97
CA GLN A 150 9.39 5.30 -3.22
C GLN A 150 9.27 6.22 -4.44
N PHE A 151 8.58 7.35 -4.32
CA PHE A 151 8.23 8.19 -5.47
C PHE A 151 9.06 9.47 -5.56
N LEU A 152 9.58 9.99 -4.45
CA LEU A 152 10.34 11.23 -4.40
C LEU A 152 11.77 11.04 -3.92
N ASP A 153 12.22 9.82 -3.60
CA ASP A 153 13.58 9.53 -3.13
C ASP A 153 14.00 10.43 -1.95
N ARG A 154 13.08 10.62 -1.01
CA ARG A 154 13.31 11.31 0.26
C ARG A 154 12.25 10.95 1.29
N PRO A 155 12.51 11.12 2.59
CA PRO A 155 11.47 11.02 3.60
C PRO A 155 10.45 12.15 3.48
N ALA A 156 9.24 11.89 3.97
CA ALA A 156 8.21 12.90 4.14
C ALA A 156 8.56 13.82 5.32
N ASP A 157 8.30 15.13 5.18
CA ASP A 157 8.38 16.04 6.33
C ASP A 157 7.11 15.96 7.18
N ALA A 158 7.15 16.52 8.40
CA ALA A 158 6.02 16.43 9.33
C ALA A 158 4.71 17.06 8.80
N GLY A 159 4.81 18.07 7.92
CA GLY A 159 3.64 18.68 7.29
C GLY A 159 3.02 17.77 6.25
N ALA A 160 3.86 17.19 5.39
CA ALA A 160 3.44 16.19 4.40
C ALA A 160 2.82 14.95 5.07
N ILE A 161 3.47 14.40 6.10
CA ILE A 161 2.94 13.28 6.89
C ILE A 161 1.55 13.62 7.43
N GLY A 162 1.37 14.78 8.06
CA GLY A 162 0.09 15.18 8.63
C GLY A 162 -1.01 15.38 7.58
N TYR A 163 -0.67 15.92 6.41
CA TYR A 163 -1.63 16.13 5.32
C TYR A 163 -2.09 14.80 4.71
N PHE A 164 -1.16 13.99 4.20
CA PHE A 164 -1.51 12.77 3.47
C PHE A 164 -2.01 11.66 4.39
N ALA A 165 -1.51 11.55 5.63
CA ALA A 165 -2.08 10.58 6.57
C ALA A 165 -3.53 10.94 6.93
N GLY A 166 -3.85 12.24 7.00
CA GLY A 166 -5.23 12.70 7.18
C GLY A 166 -6.14 12.37 5.99
N GLU A 167 -5.61 12.33 4.76
CA GLU A 167 -6.37 11.85 3.60
C GLU A 167 -6.64 10.34 3.71
N LEU A 168 -5.63 9.54 4.07
CA LEU A 168 -5.78 8.08 4.27
C LEU A 168 -6.75 7.77 5.43
N ASP A 169 -6.66 8.50 6.54
CA ASP A 169 -7.61 8.44 7.66
C ASP A 169 -9.05 8.76 7.20
N GLY A 170 -9.18 9.62 6.19
CA GLY A 170 -10.44 9.97 5.53
C GLY A 170 -10.95 8.94 4.52
N GLY A 171 -10.20 7.86 4.30
CA GLY A 171 -10.53 6.80 3.34
C GLY A 171 -10.04 7.05 1.92
N ALA A 172 -9.10 7.99 1.72
CA ALA A 172 -8.37 8.07 0.45
C ALA A 172 -7.57 6.77 0.22
N THR A 173 -7.33 6.46 -1.05
CA THR A 173 -6.45 5.34 -1.41
C THR A 173 -5.02 5.81 -1.58
N ASP A 174 -4.07 4.90 -1.45
CA ASP A 174 -2.68 5.10 -1.83
C ASP A 174 -2.54 5.64 -3.25
N GLU A 175 -3.33 5.15 -4.20
CA GLU A 175 -3.29 5.61 -5.60
C GLU A 175 -3.60 7.10 -5.69
N LEU A 176 -4.53 7.60 -4.88
CA LEU A 176 -4.81 9.04 -4.82
C LEU A 176 -3.61 9.80 -4.28
N VAL A 177 -2.98 9.34 -3.19
CA VAL A 177 -1.78 9.97 -2.64
C VAL A 177 -0.64 9.94 -3.66
N ILE A 178 -0.36 8.78 -4.24
CA ILE A 178 0.66 8.58 -5.28
C ILE A 178 0.42 9.52 -6.46
N SER A 179 -0.83 9.62 -6.93
CA SER A 179 -1.20 10.51 -8.03
C SER A 179 -0.84 11.96 -7.74
N GLN A 180 -1.03 12.41 -6.49
CA GLN A 180 -0.62 13.74 -6.05
C GLN A 180 0.90 13.87 -6.00
N LEU A 181 1.63 12.86 -5.53
CA LEU A 181 3.10 12.88 -5.48
C LEU A 181 3.73 12.94 -6.88
N ILE A 182 3.34 12.04 -7.79
CA ILE A 182 3.88 11.98 -9.16
C ILE A 182 3.48 13.19 -10.02
N SER A 183 2.38 13.87 -9.66
CA SER A 183 1.92 15.09 -10.33
C SER A 183 2.59 16.36 -9.82
N SER A 184 3.37 16.26 -8.75
CA SER A 184 3.98 17.41 -8.09
C SER A 184 5.18 17.95 -8.88
N GLU A 185 5.40 19.28 -8.81
CA GLU A 185 6.59 19.95 -9.35
C GLU A 185 7.88 19.27 -8.86
N GLU A 186 7.90 18.84 -7.60
CA GLU A 186 9.05 18.14 -7.03
C GLU A 186 9.38 16.84 -7.75
N TYR A 187 8.37 16.02 -8.09
CA TYR A 187 8.61 14.79 -8.85
C TYR A 187 9.25 15.09 -10.20
N TYR A 188 8.77 16.12 -10.90
CA TYR A 188 9.34 16.54 -12.18
C TYR A 188 10.78 17.03 -12.05
N ASP A 189 11.07 17.84 -11.03
CA ASP A 189 12.42 18.37 -10.80
C ASP A 189 13.41 17.24 -10.50
N ARG A 190 12.99 16.24 -9.73
CA ARG A 190 13.82 15.06 -9.40
C ARG A 190 14.03 14.12 -10.57
N ALA A 191 13.05 13.97 -11.46
CA ALA A 191 13.17 13.13 -12.65
C ALA A 191 14.14 13.68 -13.72
N GLN A 192 14.60 14.92 -13.59
CA GLN A 192 15.52 15.57 -14.53
C GLN A 192 17.01 15.48 -14.12
N VAL A 193 17.32 14.97 -12.93
CA VAL A 193 18.68 14.88 -12.37
C VAL A 193 19.25 13.48 -12.55
#